data_AF-A0A2S6SDA8-F1
#
_entry.id   AF-A0A2S6SDA8-F1
#
_cell.length_a   1.000
_cell.length_b   1.000
_cell.length_c   1.000
_cell.angle_alpha   90.00
_cell.angle_beta   90.00
_cell.angle_gamma   90.00
#
_symmetry.space_group_name_H-M   'P 1'
#
loop_
_entity.id
_entity.type
_entity.pdbx_description
1 polymer ?
#
loop_
_entity_poly.entity_id
_entity_poly.type
_entity_poly.pdbx_seq_one_letter_code
_entity_poly.pdbx_strand_id
1 'polypeptide(L)'
;MLSLSIFSSSQRISVAIYENNNLLKLEESNNSNNKNEALFGVLQRIFEKLKINKISKIFFSTGPGSFTAIRSIKAIAQGISIVTKSKIYSINMFDIFMKQINLKNTHILIFFPFGKETVFFRLFKSNKEKFLPISEILFGTSEKFIEYYLTICKEYKHIQLFTDKEADFKSLKKLKKTSIKTLEINAKTLGEACLNGFFKEDLNIHYHHTYNEKT
;
A
#
# COMPACT_ATOMS: atom_id res chain seq x y z
N MET A 1 3.36 -10.98 22.49
CA MET A 1 3.68 -11.65 21.20
C MET A 1 3.82 -10.56 20.14
N LEU A 2 4.94 -10.50 19.40
CA LEU A 2 5.22 -9.36 18.53
C LEU A 2 4.83 -9.61 17.07
N SER A 3 4.33 -8.57 16.41
CA SER A 3 4.09 -8.53 14.96
C SER A 3 4.96 -7.45 14.32
N LEU A 4 5.67 -7.80 13.25
CA LEU A 4 6.51 -6.90 12.47
C LEU A 4 5.76 -6.49 11.21
N SER A 5 5.62 -5.19 10.96
CA SER A 5 5.04 -4.64 9.74
C SER A 5 6.11 -3.91 8.95
N ILE A 6 6.28 -4.26 7.68
CA ILE A 6 7.32 -3.70 6.81
C ILE A 6 6.65 -3.10 5.58
N PHE A 7 6.93 -1.82 5.32
CA PHE A 7 6.39 -1.10 4.17
C PHE A 7 7.48 -0.34 3.44
N SER A 8 7.49 -0.45 2.12
CA SER A 8 8.36 0.35 1.26
C SER A 8 7.65 0.68 -0.06
N SER A 9 7.75 1.94 -0.46
CA SER A 9 7.25 2.48 -1.72
C SER A 9 8.37 3.18 -2.49
N SER A 10 8.01 3.93 -3.53
CA SER A 10 8.99 4.74 -4.25
C SER A 10 9.64 5.83 -3.38
N GLN A 11 8.95 6.31 -2.35
CA GLN A 11 9.31 7.51 -1.58
C GLN A 11 9.47 7.25 -0.08
N ARG A 12 8.87 6.17 0.44
CA ARG A 12 8.84 5.90 1.88
C ARG A 12 9.36 4.51 2.17
N ILE A 13 10.13 4.40 3.25
CA ILE A 13 10.48 3.13 3.88
C ILE A 13 10.09 3.25 5.35
N SER A 14 9.40 2.26 5.87
CA SER A 14 8.95 2.26 7.26
C SER A 14 8.83 0.85 7.80
N VAL A 15 9.05 0.71 9.11
CA VAL A 15 8.88 -0.54 9.84
C VAL A 15 8.16 -0.23 11.16
N ALA A 16 7.18 -1.06 11.51
CA ALA A 16 6.44 -0.94 12.76
C ALA A 16 6.46 -2.26 13.52
N ILE A 17 6.45 -2.17 14.85
CA ILE A 17 6.29 -3.30 15.77
C ILE A 17 5.00 -3.13 16.55
N TYR A 18 4.22 -4.20 16.60
CA TYR A 18 3.02 -4.30 17.40
C TYR A 18 3.16 -5.37 18.48
N GLU A 19 2.61 -5.09 19.65
CA GLU A 19 2.41 -6.08 20.70
C GLU A 19 0.95 -6.07 21.13
N ASN A 20 0.32 -7.24 21.09
CA ASN A 20 -1.08 -7.41 21.48
C ASN A 20 -2.00 -6.38 20.79
N ASN A 21 -1.79 -6.18 19.49
CA ASN A 21 -2.47 -5.22 18.62
C ASN A 21 -2.18 -3.73 18.86
N ASN A 22 -1.32 -3.38 19.82
CA ASN A 22 -0.90 -2.01 20.09
C ASN A 22 0.42 -1.69 19.39
N LEU A 23 0.54 -0.51 18.80
CA LEU A 23 1.80 -0.03 18.22
C LEU A 23 2.82 0.23 19.33
N LEU A 24 3.93 -0.51 19.31
CA LEU A 24 5.05 -0.27 20.23
C LEU A 24 6.06 0.72 19.66
N LYS A 25 6.36 0.59 18.36
CA LYS A 25 7.40 1.38 17.71
C LYS A 25 7.12 1.53 16.22
N LEU A 26 7.39 2.71 15.68
CA LEU A 26 7.40 3.02 14.26
C LEU A 26 8.73 3.71 13.93
N GLU A 27 9.42 3.22 12.91
CA GLU A 27 10.64 3.82 12.38
C GLU A 27 10.46 4.06 10.88
N GLU A 28 10.85 5.25 10.42
CA GLU A 28 10.66 5.65 9.02
C GLU A 28 11.95 6.27 8.45
N SER A 29 12.07 6.21 7.13
CA SER A 29 13.07 6.93 6.36
C SER A 29 12.43 7.46 5.09
N ASN A 30 12.58 8.77 4.87
CA ASN A 30 12.04 9.49 3.73
C ASN A 30 13.10 9.79 2.66
N ASN A 31 14.37 9.46 2.91
CA ASN A 31 15.48 9.84 2.03
C ASN A 31 16.58 8.79 2.06
N SER A 32 16.71 8.06 0.96
CA SER A 32 17.99 7.43 0.62
C SER A 32 18.07 7.26 -0.89
N ASN A 33 19.21 7.65 -1.45
CA ASN A 33 19.58 7.27 -2.81
C ASN A 33 19.68 5.74 -2.96
N ASN A 34 19.86 5.02 -1.84
CA ASN A 34 19.92 3.56 -1.75
C ASN A 34 18.82 2.99 -0.83
N LYS A 35 17.68 2.59 -1.42
CA LYS A 35 16.50 2.12 -0.69
C LYS A 35 16.74 0.87 0.16
N ASN A 36 17.60 -0.04 -0.28
CA ASN A 36 17.87 -1.25 0.49
C ASN A 36 18.63 -0.92 1.77
N GLU A 37 19.62 -0.04 1.68
CA GLU A 37 20.40 0.42 2.83
C GLU A 37 19.52 1.14 3.86
N ALA A 38 18.61 2.01 3.41
CA ALA A 38 17.64 2.62 4.32
C ALA A 38 16.69 1.61 4.97
N LEU A 39 16.24 0.57 4.24
CA LEU A 39 15.40 -0.48 4.81
C LEU A 39 16.13 -1.24 5.92
N PHE A 40 17.39 -1.63 5.68
CA PHE A 40 18.21 -2.26 6.71
C PHE A 40 18.48 -1.32 7.88
N GLY A 41 18.74 -0.03 7.64
CA GLY A 41 18.93 0.96 8.70
C GLY A 41 17.69 1.14 9.57
N VAL A 42 16.49 1.18 8.97
CA VAL A 42 15.21 1.24 9.71
C VAL A 42 15.00 -0.05 10.53
N LEU A 43 15.28 -1.22 9.96
CA LEU A 43 15.20 -2.50 10.67
C LEU A 43 16.19 -2.59 11.84
N GLN A 44 17.42 -2.11 11.66
CA GLN A 44 18.42 -2.08 12.72
C GLN A 44 17.94 -1.26 13.92
N ARG A 45 17.42 -0.05 13.68
CA ARG A 45 16.86 0.81 14.76
C ARG A 45 15.68 0.15 15.48
N ILE A 46 14.89 -0.68 14.80
CA ILE A 46 13.82 -1.47 15.44
C ILE A 46 14.42 -2.55 16.35
N PHE A 47 15.42 -3.30 15.87
CA PHE A 47 15.97 -4.46 16.57
C PHE A 47 17.06 -4.12 17.61
N GLU A 48 17.54 -2.88 17.69
CA GLU A 48 18.46 -2.42 18.75
C GLU A 48 17.98 -2.75 20.16
N LYS A 49 16.67 -2.61 20.41
CA LYS A 49 16.05 -2.84 21.74
C LYS A 49 15.08 -4.02 21.76
N LEU A 50 14.90 -4.71 20.62
CA LEU A 50 13.92 -5.77 20.46
C LEU A 50 14.59 -7.06 19.99
N LYS A 51 14.34 -8.14 20.74
CA LYS A 51 14.81 -9.47 20.34
C LYS A 51 13.98 -9.98 19.16
N ILE A 52 14.66 -10.26 18.05
CA ILE A 52 14.04 -10.75 16.81
C ILE A 52 13.24 -12.05 17.02
N ASN A 53 13.66 -12.92 17.94
CA ASN A 53 12.98 -14.18 18.25
C ASN A 53 11.57 -14.01 18.87
N LYS A 54 11.18 -12.80 19.30
CA LYS A 54 9.83 -12.52 19.80
C LYS A 54 8.83 -12.23 18.67
N ILE A 55 9.31 -12.03 17.44
CA ILE A 55 8.44 -11.85 16.28
C ILE A 55 7.74 -13.18 15.99
N SER A 56 6.42 -13.11 15.84
CA SER A 56 5.55 -14.27 15.56
C SER A 56 4.75 -14.10 14.26
N LYS A 57 4.58 -12.86 13.82
CA LYS A 57 3.86 -12.47 12.61
C LYS A 57 4.66 -11.42 11.87
N ILE A 58 4.69 -11.51 10.55
CA ILE A 58 5.31 -10.52 9.67
C ILE A 58 4.27 -10.09 8.64
N PHE A 59 4.09 -8.79 8.47
CA PHE A 59 3.16 -8.17 7.54
C PHE A 59 3.92 -7.35 6.50
N PHE A 60 3.53 -7.46 5.24
CA PHE A 60 4.02 -6.59 4.18
C PHE A 60 3.01 -6.40 3.06
N SER A 61 3.20 -5.37 2.23
CA SER A 61 2.32 -5.09 1.09
C SER A 61 2.81 -5.78 -0.18
N THR A 62 1.91 -6.42 -0.91
CA THR A 62 2.19 -7.03 -2.21
C THR A 62 2.12 -6.04 -3.37
N GLY A 63 1.88 -4.76 -3.10
CA GLY A 63 1.72 -3.72 -4.12
C GLY A 63 0.27 -3.47 -4.53
N PRO A 64 0.05 -2.69 -5.61
CA PRO A 64 1.04 -2.21 -6.59
C PRO A 64 2.08 -1.23 -6.02
N GLY A 65 3.30 -1.21 -6.60
CA GLY A 65 4.40 -0.36 -6.14
C GLY A 65 5.75 -0.69 -6.77
N SER A 66 6.83 -0.19 -6.15
CA SER A 66 8.21 -0.45 -6.60
C SER A 66 8.55 -1.94 -6.51
N PHE A 67 8.81 -2.57 -7.65
CA PHE A 67 9.05 -4.02 -7.71
C PHE A 67 10.26 -4.46 -6.90
N THR A 68 11.36 -3.72 -7.03
CA THR A 68 12.58 -3.96 -6.26
C THR A 68 12.28 -3.89 -4.76
N ALA A 69 11.49 -2.89 -4.32
CA ALA A 69 11.16 -2.72 -2.92
C ALA A 69 10.30 -3.88 -2.38
N ILE A 70 9.26 -4.28 -3.12
CA ILE A 70 8.36 -5.37 -2.71
C ILE A 70 9.12 -6.71 -2.63
N ARG A 71 10.00 -7.00 -3.60
CA ARG A 71 10.86 -8.19 -3.55
C ARG A 71 11.84 -8.15 -2.37
N SER A 72 12.50 -7.01 -2.14
CA SER A 72 13.41 -6.86 -0.99
C SER A 72 12.68 -7.13 0.32
N ILE A 73 11.47 -6.58 0.50
CA ILE A 73 10.68 -6.84 1.71
C ILE A 73 10.29 -8.31 1.82
N LYS A 74 9.82 -8.93 0.73
CA LYS A 74 9.46 -10.35 0.74
C LYS A 74 10.65 -11.23 1.15
N ALA A 75 11.83 -10.99 0.59
CA ALA A 75 13.04 -11.72 0.94
C ALA A 75 13.42 -11.53 2.43
N ILE A 76 13.34 -10.29 2.94
CA ILE A 76 13.58 -10.00 4.36
C ILE A 76 12.56 -10.71 5.25
N ALA A 77 11.27 -10.64 4.91
CA ALA A 77 10.21 -11.30 5.67
C ALA A 77 10.43 -12.82 5.73
N GLN A 78 10.83 -13.43 4.61
CA GLN A 78 11.18 -14.86 4.55
C GLN A 78 12.41 -15.18 5.42
N GLY A 79 13.48 -14.39 5.32
CA GLY A 79 14.69 -14.56 6.13
C GLY A 79 14.40 -14.51 7.63
N ILE A 80 13.64 -13.51 8.07
CA ILE A 80 13.23 -13.38 9.48
C ILE A 80 12.35 -14.58 9.88
N SER A 81 11.36 -14.94 9.06
CA SER A 81 10.45 -16.06 9.33
C SER A 81 11.17 -17.40 9.51
N ILE A 82 12.21 -17.68 8.73
CA ILE A 82 13.00 -18.91 8.85
C ILE A 82 13.62 -19.04 10.25
N VAL A 83 14.17 -17.94 10.76
CA VAL A 83 14.86 -17.86 12.06
C VAL A 83 13.86 -17.86 13.23
N THR A 84 12.77 -17.11 13.11
CA THR A 84 11.82 -16.89 14.23
C THR A 84 10.64 -17.84 14.21
N LYS A 85 10.47 -18.63 13.13
CA LYS A 85 9.26 -19.42 12.83
C LYS A 85 7.98 -18.57 12.78
N SER A 86 8.11 -17.30 12.42
CA SER A 86 6.97 -16.39 12.26
C SER A 86 6.11 -16.79 11.08
N LYS A 87 4.79 -16.60 11.21
CA LYS A 87 3.89 -16.59 10.06
C LYS A 87 4.05 -15.30 9.26
N ILE A 88 3.99 -15.40 7.94
CA ILE A 88 4.03 -14.26 7.04
C ILE A 88 2.65 -14.05 6.47
N TYR A 89 2.17 -12.81 6.50
CA TYR A 89 0.94 -12.41 5.85
C TYR A 89 1.19 -11.22 4.93
N SER A 90 0.48 -11.19 3.83
CA SER A 90 0.50 -10.07 2.91
C SER A 90 -0.79 -9.27 2.98
N ILE A 91 -0.75 -8.06 2.44
CA ILE A 91 -1.93 -7.24 2.22
C ILE A 91 -1.80 -6.52 0.88
N ASN A 92 -2.90 -6.37 0.17
CA ASN A 92 -2.89 -5.56 -1.04
C ASN A 92 -2.87 -4.06 -0.65
N MET A 93 -2.12 -3.23 -1.38
CA MET A 93 -2.03 -1.79 -1.13
C MET A 93 -3.41 -1.12 -1.05
N PHE A 94 -4.37 -1.53 -1.87
CA PHE A 94 -5.74 -1.00 -1.85
C PHE A 94 -6.49 -1.33 -0.54
N ASP A 95 -6.22 -2.50 0.07
CA ASP A 95 -6.87 -2.91 1.31
C ASP A 95 -6.42 -2.04 2.51
N ILE A 96 -5.20 -1.48 2.45
CA ILE A 96 -4.70 -0.52 3.46
C ILE A 96 -5.51 0.78 3.41
N PHE A 97 -5.93 1.23 2.21
CA PHE A 97 -6.82 2.40 2.06
C PHE A 97 -8.20 2.11 2.61
N MET A 98 -8.75 0.94 2.29
CA MET A 98 -10.09 0.55 2.74
C MET A 98 -10.24 0.64 4.26
N LYS A 99 -9.18 0.29 5.01
CA LYS A 99 -9.18 0.41 6.46
C LYS A 99 -9.29 1.86 6.97
N GLN A 100 -8.78 2.82 6.21
CA GLN A 100 -8.72 4.24 6.57
C GLN A 100 -9.94 5.04 6.08
N ILE A 101 -10.61 4.56 5.03
CA ILE A 101 -11.75 5.27 4.43
C ILE A 101 -13.03 4.94 5.20
N ASN A 102 -13.69 5.97 5.73
CA ASN A 102 -15.01 5.85 6.35
C ASN A 102 -16.08 6.52 5.47
N LEU A 103 -16.40 5.89 4.33
CA LEU A 103 -17.43 6.35 3.40
C LEU A 103 -18.39 5.21 3.13
N LYS A 104 -19.69 5.51 3.00
CA LYS A 104 -20.73 4.52 2.72
C LYS A 104 -21.49 4.91 1.45
N ASN A 105 -21.95 3.91 0.70
CA ASN A 105 -22.85 4.06 -0.45
C ASN A 105 -22.31 5.00 -1.54
N THR A 106 -21.02 4.88 -1.86
CA THR A 106 -20.34 5.74 -2.85
C THR A 106 -19.33 4.96 -3.68
N HIS A 107 -18.91 5.53 -4.81
CA HIS A 107 -17.82 4.99 -5.63
C HIS A 107 -16.51 5.68 -5.29
N ILE A 108 -15.45 4.89 -5.29
CA ILE A 108 -14.12 5.32 -4.87
C ILE A 108 -13.11 4.87 -5.89
N LEU A 109 -12.38 5.82 -6.44
CA LEU A 109 -11.25 5.54 -7.31
C LEU A 109 -9.96 5.78 -6.52
N ILE A 110 -9.26 4.69 -6.20
CA ILE A 110 -7.95 4.76 -5.55
C ILE A 110 -6.89 4.69 -6.65
N PHE A 111 -5.88 5.56 -6.58
CA PHE A 111 -4.81 5.59 -7.55
C PHE A 111 -3.43 5.82 -6.89
N PHE A 112 -2.38 5.35 -7.56
CA PHE A 112 -0.99 5.39 -7.11
C PHE A 112 -0.11 5.91 -8.24
N PRO A 113 0.40 7.14 -8.14
CA PRO A 113 1.36 7.64 -9.13
C PRO A 113 2.65 6.81 -9.09
N PHE A 114 3.09 6.32 -10.24
CA PHE A 114 4.29 5.52 -10.41
C PHE A 114 5.20 6.13 -11.48
N GLY A 115 6.48 6.33 -11.18
CA GLY A 115 7.39 7.00 -12.10
C GLY A 115 6.97 8.44 -12.41
N LYS A 116 7.23 8.90 -13.64
CA LYS A 116 6.94 10.28 -14.07
C LYS A 116 5.48 10.49 -14.50
N GLU A 117 4.93 9.58 -15.30
CA GLU A 117 3.63 9.81 -15.97
C GLU A 117 2.66 8.63 -15.91
N THR A 118 2.98 7.59 -15.14
CA THR A 118 2.13 6.39 -15.06
C THR A 118 1.42 6.25 -13.73
N VAL A 119 0.29 5.55 -13.73
CA VAL A 119 -0.62 5.46 -12.59
C VAL A 119 -1.18 4.04 -12.51
N PHE A 120 -1.15 3.45 -11.31
CA PHE A 120 -2.01 2.31 -10.99
C PHE A 120 -3.32 2.82 -10.41
N PHE A 121 -4.45 2.26 -10.80
CA PHE A 121 -5.72 2.68 -10.24
C PHE A 121 -6.74 1.56 -10.25
N ARG A 122 -7.71 1.64 -9.34
CA ARG A 122 -8.81 0.69 -9.24
C ARG A 122 -10.05 1.34 -8.67
N LEU A 123 -11.18 1.00 -9.28
CA LEU A 123 -12.48 1.49 -8.88
C LEU A 123 -13.15 0.52 -7.91
N PHE A 124 -13.73 1.07 -6.86
CA PHE A 124 -14.43 0.35 -5.82
C PHE A 124 -15.81 0.94 -5.58
N LYS A 125 -16.73 0.09 -5.13
CA LYS A 125 -18.01 0.48 -4.57
C LYS A 125 -17.98 0.25 -3.07
N SER A 126 -18.20 1.29 -2.28
CA SER A 126 -18.41 1.16 -0.85
C SER A 126 -19.85 0.77 -0.56
N ASN A 127 -20.05 -0.33 0.17
CA ASN A 127 -21.33 -0.77 0.71
C ASN A 127 -21.19 -1.10 2.19
N LYS A 128 -21.86 -0.30 3.05
CA LYS A 128 -21.79 -0.37 4.52
C LYS A 128 -20.37 -0.28 5.08
N GLU A 129 -19.68 -1.43 5.19
CA GLU A 129 -18.35 -1.60 5.80
C GLU A 129 -17.37 -2.33 4.87
N LYS A 130 -17.83 -2.73 3.67
CA LYS A 130 -17.02 -3.44 2.70
C LYS A 130 -16.85 -2.58 1.45
N PHE A 131 -15.66 -2.66 0.89
CA PHE A 131 -15.36 -2.07 -0.41
C PHE A 131 -15.23 -3.21 -1.41
N LEU A 132 -16.11 -3.22 -2.40
CA LEU A 132 -16.14 -4.22 -3.44
C LEU A 132 -15.39 -3.65 -4.65
N PRO A 133 -14.35 -4.32 -5.15
CA PRO A 133 -13.72 -3.90 -6.39
C PRO A 133 -14.70 -4.08 -7.55
N ILE A 134 -14.86 -3.02 -8.35
CA ILE A 134 -15.71 -3.05 -9.56
C ILE A 134 -14.90 -3.03 -10.85
N SER A 135 -13.59 -2.79 -10.75
CA SER A 135 -12.64 -3.00 -11.83
C SER A 135 -11.50 -3.93 -11.40
N GLU A 136 -10.78 -4.48 -12.37
CA GLU A 136 -9.42 -4.98 -12.13
C GLU A 136 -8.46 -3.83 -11.75
N ILE A 137 -7.25 -4.17 -11.33
CA ILE A 137 -6.19 -3.17 -11.15
C ILE A 137 -5.74 -2.73 -12.54
N LEU A 138 -5.93 -1.45 -12.83
CA LEU A 138 -5.56 -0.85 -14.10
C LEU A 138 -4.22 -0.14 -13.97
N PHE A 139 -3.48 -0.13 -15.08
CA PHE A 139 -2.22 0.57 -15.21
C PHE A 139 -2.21 1.36 -16.54
N GLY A 140 -1.66 2.56 -16.52
CA GLY A 140 -1.60 3.40 -17.71
C GLY A 140 -0.95 4.75 -17.47
N THR A 141 -0.91 5.58 -18.52
CA THR A 141 -0.47 6.97 -18.42
C THR A 141 -1.48 7.82 -17.65
N SER A 142 -1.07 9.04 -17.33
CA SER A 142 -1.90 10.04 -16.66
C SER A 142 -3.11 10.42 -17.52
N GLU A 143 -2.96 10.44 -18.85
CA GLU A 143 -4.04 10.68 -19.82
C GLU A 143 -5.07 9.56 -19.75
N LYS A 144 -4.64 8.29 -19.82
CA LYS A 144 -5.52 7.13 -19.72
C LYS A 144 -6.28 7.09 -18.40
N PHE A 145 -5.63 7.47 -17.30
CA PHE A 145 -6.29 7.61 -16.00
C PHE A 145 -7.39 8.68 -16.03
N ILE A 146 -7.14 9.83 -16.64
CA ILE A 146 -8.12 10.93 -16.75
C ILE A 146 -9.29 10.54 -17.64
N GLU A 147 -9.04 9.92 -18.79
CA GLU A 147 -10.07 9.41 -19.69
C GLU A 147 -10.98 8.39 -18.98
N TYR A 148 -10.37 7.47 -18.22
CA TYR A 148 -11.10 6.53 -17.39
C TYR A 148 -11.96 7.25 -16.34
N TYR A 149 -11.37 8.20 -15.60
CA TYR A 149 -12.09 9.00 -14.61
C TYR A 149 -13.30 9.75 -15.20
N LEU A 150 -13.12 10.40 -16.35
CA LEU A 150 -14.21 11.13 -17.02
C LEU A 150 -15.32 10.18 -17.49
N THR A 151 -14.97 8.97 -17.93
CA THR A 151 -15.94 7.94 -18.32
C THR A 151 -16.78 7.51 -17.14
N ILE A 152 -16.16 7.17 -16.01
CA ILE A 152 -16.88 6.74 -14.81
C ILE A 152 -17.71 7.87 -14.17
N CYS A 153 -17.32 9.14 -14.34
CA CYS A 153 -18.13 10.28 -13.90
C CYS A 153 -19.45 10.44 -14.67
N LYS A 154 -19.53 9.95 -15.92
CA LYS A 154 -20.79 9.91 -16.67
C LYS A 154 -21.74 8.85 -16.13
N GLU A 155 -21.18 7.75 -15.60
CA GLU A 155 -21.92 6.60 -15.08
C GLU A 155 -22.33 6.79 -13.60
N TYR A 156 -21.45 7.37 -12.79
CA TYR A 156 -21.64 7.51 -11.34
C TYR A 156 -21.63 8.97 -10.89
N LYS A 157 -22.71 9.40 -10.24
CA LYS A 157 -22.93 10.79 -9.79
C LYS A 157 -21.92 11.28 -8.74
N HIS A 158 -21.39 10.39 -7.89
CA HIS A 158 -20.48 10.73 -6.80
C HIS A 158 -19.30 9.76 -6.76
N ILE A 159 -18.12 10.26 -7.09
CA ILE A 159 -16.85 9.53 -7.04
C ILE A 159 -15.89 10.32 -6.15
N GLN A 160 -15.30 9.67 -5.16
CA GLN A 160 -14.20 10.21 -4.39
C GLN A 160 -12.87 9.60 -4.84
N LEU A 161 -11.86 10.43 -4.97
CA LEU A 161 -10.53 10.05 -5.41
C LEU A 161 -9.60 9.93 -4.20
N PHE A 162 -8.79 8.88 -4.15
CA PHE A 162 -7.81 8.68 -3.08
C PHE A 162 -6.43 8.32 -3.64
N THR A 163 -5.37 8.83 -3.01
CA THR A 163 -3.97 8.59 -3.40
C THR A 163 -3.07 8.48 -2.17
N ASP A 164 -1.90 7.84 -2.32
CA ASP A 164 -0.89 7.70 -1.25
C ASP A 164 0.04 8.90 -1.12
N LYS A 165 0.03 9.78 -2.12
CA LYS A 165 0.86 10.98 -2.17
C LYS A 165 0.22 12.08 -3.00
N GLU A 166 0.68 13.31 -2.80
CA GLU A 166 0.31 14.42 -3.65
C GLU A 166 0.67 14.10 -5.11
N ALA A 167 -0.36 14.15 -5.94
CA ALA A 167 -0.26 13.90 -7.35
C ALA A 167 -0.16 15.26 -8.07
N ASP A 168 1.06 15.70 -8.37
CA ASP A 168 1.27 16.90 -9.19
C ASP A 168 1.23 16.56 -10.67
N PHE A 169 0.07 16.11 -11.15
CA PHE A 169 -0.15 16.04 -12.60
C PHE A 169 -0.67 17.39 -13.05
N LYS A 170 0.05 18.06 -13.97
CA LYS A 170 -0.48 19.26 -14.67
C LYS A 170 -1.90 19.01 -15.20
N SER A 171 -2.19 17.78 -15.61
CA SER A 171 -3.47 17.30 -16.12
C SER A 171 -4.55 17.14 -15.05
N LEU A 172 -4.21 16.81 -13.79
CA LEU A 172 -5.16 16.79 -12.66
C LEU A 172 -5.64 18.20 -12.28
N LYS A 173 -4.91 19.27 -12.62
CA LYS A 173 -5.38 20.66 -12.38
C LYS A 173 -6.67 20.99 -13.15
N LYS A 174 -6.98 20.23 -14.22
CA LYS A 174 -8.26 20.30 -14.94
C LYS A 174 -9.42 19.59 -14.21
N LEU A 175 -9.09 18.66 -13.32
CA LEU A 175 -10.08 17.99 -12.48
C LEU A 175 -10.37 18.91 -11.30
N LYS A 176 -11.66 19.23 -11.07
CA LYS A 176 -12.07 20.10 -9.95
C LYS A 176 -11.40 19.61 -8.66
N LYS A 177 -10.51 20.43 -8.09
CA LYS A 177 -9.61 20.18 -6.94
C LYS A 177 -10.29 19.58 -5.69
N THR A 178 -11.61 19.57 -5.62
CA THR A 178 -12.41 19.28 -4.42
C THR A 178 -12.65 17.80 -4.11
N SER A 179 -12.14 16.84 -4.90
CA SER A 179 -12.48 15.41 -4.74
C SER A 179 -11.33 14.45 -4.42
N ILE A 180 -10.07 14.90 -4.48
CA ILE A 180 -8.89 14.06 -4.22
C ILE A 180 -8.48 14.17 -2.75
N LYS A 181 -8.40 13.04 -2.06
CA LYS A 181 -7.91 12.92 -0.68
C LYS A 181 -6.62 12.12 -0.66
N THR A 182 -5.58 12.68 -0.07
CA THR A 182 -4.33 11.95 0.16
C THR A 182 -4.43 11.22 1.49
N LEU A 183 -4.11 9.93 1.51
CA LEU A 183 -4.01 9.13 2.72
C LEU A 183 -2.58 8.67 2.91
N GLU A 184 -2.13 8.70 4.15
CA GLU A 184 -0.79 8.24 4.48
C GLU A 184 -0.73 6.72 4.48
N ILE A 185 0.25 6.17 3.77
CA ILE A 185 0.54 4.74 3.78
C ILE A 185 1.97 4.51 4.28
N ASN A 186 2.09 3.70 5.33
CA ASN A 186 3.32 3.33 5.98
C ASN A 186 3.14 1.99 6.73
N ALA A 187 4.19 1.53 7.41
CA ALA A 187 4.15 0.28 8.17
C ALA A 187 3.12 0.30 9.31
N LYS A 188 2.79 1.48 9.85
CA LYS A 188 1.74 1.61 10.87
C LYS A 188 0.37 1.30 10.27
N THR A 189 -0.04 2.04 9.24
CA THR A 189 -1.36 1.84 8.62
C THR A 189 -1.50 0.45 8.00
N LEU A 190 -0.42 -0.10 7.46
CA LEU A 190 -0.35 -1.50 7.01
C LEU A 190 -0.60 -2.48 8.15
N GLY A 191 0.12 -2.32 9.27
CA GLY A 191 0.00 -3.20 10.43
C GLY A 191 -1.40 -3.14 11.04
N GLU A 192 -1.98 -1.95 11.16
CA GLU A 192 -3.36 -1.74 11.61
C GLU A 192 -4.36 -2.45 10.70
N ALA A 193 -4.23 -2.32 9.37
CA ALA A 193 -5.11 -3.01 8.43
C ALA A 193 -5.02 -4.54 8.58
N CYS A 194 -3.81 -5.10 8.66
CA CYS A 194 -3.62 -6.53 8.91
C CYS A 194 -4.25 -6.96 10.25
N LEU A 195 -4.00 -6.24 11.33
CA LEU A 195 -4.56 -6.60 12.64
C LEU A 195 -6.10 -6.51 12.68
N ASN A 196 -6.72 -5.79 11.74
CA ASN A 196 -8.16 -5.73 11.52
C ASN A 196 -8.68 -6.78 10.50
N GLY A 197 -7.85 -7.74 10.09
CA GLY A 197 -8.28 -8.88 9.26
C GLY A 197 -8.22 -8.66 7.75
N PHE A 198 -7.55 -7.60 7.26
CA PHE A 198 -7.39 -7.35 5.83
C PHE A 198 -6.24 -8.14 5.17
N PHE A 199 -5.51 -8.97 5.92
CA PHE A 199 -4.38 -9.73 5.39
C PHE A 199 -4.81 -11.01 4.67
N LYS A 200 -3.88 -11.58 3.88
CA LYS A 200 -3.98 -12.88 3.24
C LYS A 200 -2.73 -13.71 3.53
N GLU A 201 -2.86 -15.02 3.47
CA GLU A 201 -1.71 -15.96 3.49
C GLU A 201 -1.08 -16.14 2.09
N ASP A 202 -1.53 -15.37 1.09
CA ASP A 202 -0.98 -15.36 -0.27
C ASP A 202 0.27 -14.47 -0.34
N LEU A 203 1.38 -14.95 -0.91
CA LEU A 203 2.63 -14.19 -1.05
C LEU A 203 2.90 -13.74 -2.50
N ASN A 204 1.91 -13.85 -3.39
CA ASN A 204 1.99 -13.38 -4.78
C ASN A 204 2.13 -11.85 -4.84
N ILE A 205 3.06 -11.37 -5.67
CA ILE A 205 3.36 -9.94 -5.81
C ILE A 205 2.57 -9.37 -6.99
N HIS A 206 1.89 -8.23 -6.78
CA HIS A 206 1.17 -7.51 -7.82
C HIS A 206 2.07 -6.39 -8.40
N TYR A 207 2.58 -6.60 -9.62
CA TYR A 207 3.49 -5.65 -10.30
C TYR A 207 3.06 -5.34 -11.75
N HIS A 208 3.56 -4.23 -12.30
CA HIS A 208 3.36 -3.73 -13.65
C HIS A 208 3.40 -4.80 -14.76
N HIS A 209 4.42 -5.66 -14.81
CA HIS A 209 4.53 -6.65 -15.90
C HIS A 209 3.37 -7.65 -15.92
N THR A 210 2.85 -8.04 -14.75
CA THR A 210 1.64 -8.88 -14.63
C THR A 210 0.39 -8.25 -15.27
N TYR A 211 0.36 -6.92 -15.43
CA TYR A 211 -0.75 -6.20 -16.06
C TYR A 211 -0.52 -5.92 -17.55
N ASN A 212 0.71 -6.07 -18.04
CA ASN A 212 1.07 -5.93 -19.46
C ASN A 212 1.02 -7.26 -20.22
N GLU A 213 0.93 -8.40 -19.53
CA GLU A 213 0.85 -9.73 -20.17
C GLU A 213 -0.57 -10.10 -20.66
N LYS A 214 -1.56 -9.21 -20.49
CA LYS A 214 -2.95 -9.43 -20.92
C LYS A 214 -3.46 -8.41 -21.94
N THR A 215 -2.58 -7.92 -22.82
CA THR A 215 -2.98 -7.14 -24.01
C THR A 215 -2.56 -7.85 -25.27
#